data_AF-A0A6V0AIK4-F1
#
_entry.id   AF-A0A6V0AIK4-F1
#
_cell.length_a   1.000
_cell.length_b   1.000
_cell.length_c   1.000
_cell.angle_alpha   90.00
_cell.angle_beta   90.00
_cell.angle_gamma   90.00
#
_symmetry.space_group_name_H-M   'P 1'
#
loop_
_entity.id
_entity.type
_entity.pdbx_description
1 polymer ?
#
loop_
_entity_poly.entity_id
_entity_poly.type
_entity_poly.pdbx_seq_one_letter_code
_entity_poly.pdbx_strand_id
1 'polypeptide(L)'
;MMISRLAVSLPRRGRSAFAAAMTQRTANASVTVTVTPSRSITTHSQLPEETSMVYEMCRKFADEELAPNASEWDQKHEFPTQAIAALSDLGLMGINTPEENGGSGLDALSYAIAMEEISRGCASVGVIMSAHNSLYMYPVQAFGTPEQHDEWITPFAFPSDDDGCGKINNIGCFCLSEPGNGSDAGAASTMAVKDGDDWIINGTKAWITNAYEANAAVVFATTDKSLKYVFSMIHFV
;
A
#
# COMPACT_ATOMS: atom_id res chain seq x y z
N MET A 1 38.45 -2.23 20.30
CA MET A 1 38.60 -3.63 19.86
C MET A 1 38.38 -3.64 18.34
N MET A 2 39.47 -3.54 17.58
CA MET A 2 39.49 -3.43 16.11
C MET A 2 39.38 -4.82 15.47
N ILE A 3 38.55 -4.99 14.44
CA ILE A 3 38.59 -6.18 13.57
C ILE A 3 38.92 -5.70 12.15
N SER A 4 40.10 -6.12 11.69
CA SER A 4 40.73 -5.76 10.43
C SER A 4 40.29 -6.69 9.29
N ARG A 5 40.17 -6.10 8.09
CA ARG A 5 39.99 -6.78 6.79
C ARG A 5 41.19 -7.67 6.44
N LEU A 6 40.94 -8.84 5.86
CA LEU A 6 41.96 -9.63 5.15
C LEU A 6 41.52 -9.84 3.69
N ALA A 7 42.30 -9.30 2.76
CA ALA A 7 42.27 -9.63 1.34
C ALA A 7 43.49 -10.50 1.03
N VAL A 8 43.30 -11.59 0.29
CA VAL A 8 44.40 -12.46 -0.18
C VAL A 8 44.44 -12.44 -1.70
N SER A 9 45.59 -12.00 -2.22
CA SER A 9 46.00 -12.03 -3.63
C SER A 9 46.98 -13.19 -3.84
N LEU A 10 46.86 -13.92 -4.95
CA LEU A 10 47.85 -14.92 -5.41
C LEU A 10 48.16 -14.73 -6.91
N PRO A 11 49.34 -15.17 -7.40
CA PRO A 11 50.08 -14.49 -8.45
C PRO A 11 50.00 -15.14 -9.84
N ARG A 12 50.35 -14.32 -10.85
CA ARG A 12 50.52 -14.66 -12.27
C ARG A 12 51.82 -15.43 -12.55
N ARG A 13 51.72 -16.51 -13.33
CA ARG A 13 52.73 -17.11 -14.25
C ARG A 13 51.90 -17.82 -15.35
N GLY A 14 52.21 -17.92 -16.64
CA GLY A 14 53.30 -17.56 -17.54
C GLY A 14 52.90 -18.20 -18.90
N ARG A 15 53.17 -17.53 -20.03
CA ARG A 15 52.81 -17.99 -21.39
C ARG A 15 53.75 -19.13 -21.84
N SER A 16 53.23 -20.19 -22.47
CA SER A 16 53.39 -20.46 -23.93
C SER A 16 53.05 -21.91 -24.34
N ALA A 17 52.35 -22.00 -25.48
CA ALA A 17 52.48 -23.01 -26.54
C ALA A 17 52.16 -24.48 -26.24
N PHE A 18 50.90 -24.86 -26.46
CA PHE A 18 50.56 -26.08 -27.23
C PHE A 18 49.26 -25.81 -27.98
N ALA A 19 49.39 -25.50 -29.28
CA ALA A 19 48.28 -25.34 -30.19
C ALA A 19 48.13 -26.61 -31.03
N ALA A 20 46.87 -26.90 -31.37
CA ALA A 20 46.39 -27.79 -32.43
C ALA A 20 46.41 -29.30 -32.17
N ALA A 21 45.23 -29.85 -31.86
CA ALA A 21 44.54 -30.85 -32.70
C ALA A 21 43.34 -31.46 -31.95
N MET A 22 42.12 -31.06 -32.30
CA MET A 22 40.97 -31.96 -32.54
C MET A 22 39.68 -31.14 -32.59
N THR A 23 39.30 -30.85 -33.83
CA THR A 23 37.98 -30.36 -34.22
C THR A 23 36.98 -31.51 -34.08
N GLN A 24 36.14 -31.49 -33.04
CA GLN A 24 34.82 -32.12 -33.11
C GLN A 24 33.77 -31.14 -32.60
N ARG A 25 32.97 -30.65 -33.56
CA ARG A 25 31.76 -29.86 -33.37
C ARG A 25 30.78 -30.65 -32.50
N THR A 26 30.52 -30.19 -31.29
CA THR A 26 29.25 -30.42 -30.61
C THR A 26 28.42 -29.16 -30.79
N ALA A 27 27.44 -29.21 -31.70
CA ALA A 27 26.45 -28.15 -31.82
C ALA A 27 25.49 -28.26 -30.63
N ASN A 28 25.68 -27.42 -29.61
CA ASN A 28 24.66 -27.19 -28.59
C ASN A 28 23.50 -26.44 -29.25
N ALA A 29 22.45 -27.16 -29.64
CA ALA A 29 21.19 -26.55 -30.00
C ALA A 29 20.55 -26.00 -28.72
N SER A 30 20.69 -24.70 -28.47
CA SER A 30 19.89 -23.99 -27.47
C SER A 30 18.44 -23.96 -27.96
N VAL A 31 17.56 -24.72 -27.31
CA VAL A 31 16.11 -24.58 -27.51
C VAL A 31 15.67 -23.28 -26.85
N THR A 32 15.51 -22.24 -27.65
CA THR A 32 14.88 -21.00 -27.19
C THR A 32 13.38 -21.25 -27.06
N VAL A 33 12.89 -21.40 -25.84
CA VAL A 33 11.45 -21.42 -25.57
C VAL A 33 10.95 -19.98 -25.68
N THR A 34 10.40 -19.63 -26.84
CA THR A 34 9.71 -18.37 -27.02
C THR A 34 8.36 -18.46 -26.31
N VAL A 35 8.28 -17.97 -25.06
CA VAL A 35 6.99 -17.75 -24.41
C VAL A 35 6.37 -16.53 -25.07
N THR A 36 5.48 -16.75 -26.03
CA THR A 36 4.61 -15.70 -26.53
C THR A 36 3.60 -15.40 -25.42
N PRO A 37 3.56 -14.18 -24.84
CA PRO A 37 2.52 -13.85 -23.89
C PRO A 37 1.19 -13.83 -24.63
N SER A 38 0.42 -14.91 -24.49
CA SER A 38 -0.99 -14.91 -24.82
C SER A 38 -1.70 -14.12 -23.74
N ARG A 39 -2.17 -12.91 -24.06
CA ARG A 39 -3.11 -12.21 -23.19
C ARG A 39 -4.41 -13.00 -23.21
N SER A 40 -4.60 -13.88 -22.22
CA SER A 40 -5.93 -14.39 -21.92
C SER A 40 -6.73 -13.26 -21.31
N ILE A 41 -7.90 -12.97 -21.85
CA ILE A 41 -8.88 -12.14 -21.16
C ILE A 41 -9.39 -13.01 -20.02
N THR A 42 -9.04 -12.66 -18.78
CA THR A 42 -9.67 -13.29 -17.62
C THR A 42 -11.13 -12.88 -17.63
N THR A 43 -12.01 -13.88 -17.67
CA THR A 43 -13.45 -13.66 -17.64
C THR A 43 -13.96 -13.93 -16.23
N HIS A 44 -15.08 -13.30 -15.86
CA HIS A 44 -15.70 -13.45 -14.53
C HIS A 44 -15.84 -14.92 -14.09
N SER A 45 -16.18 -15.82 -15.03
CA SER A 45 -16.32 -17.26 -14.79
C SER A 45 -15.04 -17.99 -14.36
N GLN A 46 -13.90 -17.31 -14.37
CA GLN A 46 -12.59 -17.86 -13.97
C GLN A 46 -12.13 -17.34 -12.60
N LEU A 47 -12.91 -16.48 -11.94
CA LEU A 47 -12.60 -16.02 -10.59
C LEU A 47 -12.83 -17.16 -9.57
N PRO A 48 -12.02 -17.23 -8.50
CA PRO A 48 -12.36 -18.03 -7.33
C PRO A 48 -13.75 -17.68 -6.80
N GLU A 49 -14.44 -18.64 -6.21
CA GLU A 49 -15.81 -18.46 -5.68
C GLU A 49 -15.90 -17.27 -4.72
N GLU A 50 -14.98 -17.18 -3.75
CA GLU A 50 -14.90 -16.08 -2.79
C GLU A 50 -14.75 -14.72 -3.48
N THR A 51 -13.80 -14.59 -4.41
CA THR A 51 -13.62 -13.37 -5.21
C THR A 51 -14.84 -13.04 -6.07
N SER A 52 -15.53 -14.05 -6.61
CA SER A 52 -16.77 -13.89 -7.38
C SER A 52 -17.89 -13.33 -6.51
N MET A 53 -18.01 -13.76 -5.25
CA MET A 53 -18.99 -13.21 -4.31
C MET A 53 -18.67 -11.75 -3.96
N VAL A 54 -17.39 -11.42 -3.74
CA VAL A 54 -16.93 -10.04 -3.52
C VAL A 54 -17.27 -9.15 -4.71
N TYR A 55 -17.04 -9.63 -5.93
CA TYR A 55 -17.42 -8.92 -7.16
C TYR A 55 -18.91 -8.62 -7.19
N GLU A 56 -19.78 -9.63 -7.01
CA GLU A 56 -21.24 -9.46 -7.09
C GLU A 56 -21.76 -8.49 -6.03
N MET A 57 -21.25 -8.61 -4.80
CA MET A 57 -21.57 -7.72 -3.69
C MET A 57 -21.16 -6.27 -3.99
N CYS A 58 -19.90 -6.04 -4.37
CA CYS A 58 -19.38 -4.69 -4.65
C CYS A 58 -20.08 -4.07 -5.86
N ARG A 59 -20.34 -4.85 -6.91
CA ARG A 59 -21.04 -4.38 -8.11
C ARG A 59 -22.45 -3.90 -7.78
N LYS A 60 -23.20 -4.69 -7.00
CA LYS A 60 -24.54 -4.33 -6.57
C LYS A 60 -24.52 -3.06 -5.73
N PHE A 61 -23.65 -3.01 -4.72
CA PHE A 61 -23.50 -1.82 -3.88
C PHE A 61 -23.11 -0.57 -4.69
N ALA A 62 -22.21 -0.71 -5.65
CA ALA A 62 -21.81 0.38 -6.53
C ALA A 62 -22.97 0.91 -7.40
N ASP A 63 -23.83 0.02 -7.91
CA ASP A 63 -24.99 0.40 -8.73
C ASP A 63 -26.13 1.02 -7.90
N GLU A 64 -26.36 0.50 -6.69
CA GLU A 64 -27.49 0.89 -5.85
C GLU A 64 -27.19 2.10 -4.95
N GLU A 65 -25.98 2.16 -4.36
CA GLU A 65 -25.64 3.12 -3.30
C GLU A 65 -24.64 4.20 -3.75
N LEU A 66 -23.75 3.90 -4.72
CA LEU A 66 -22.70 4.85 -5.13
C LEU A 66 -23.07 5.65 -6.37
N ALA A 67 -23.34 4.97 -7.49
CA ALA A 67 -23.55 5.60 -8.79
C ALA A 67 -24.69 6.66 -8.79
N PRO A 68 -25.83 6.45 -8.10
CA PRO A 68 -26.89 7.46 -8.05
C PRO A 68 -26.47 8.75 -7.33
N ASN A 69 -25.57 8.66 -6.35
CA ASN A 69 -25.19 9.77 -5.48
C ASN A 69 -23.88 10.46 -5.92
N ALA A 70 -23.05 9.79 -6.74
CA ALA A 70 -21.70 10.23 -7.08
C ALA A 70 -21.63 11.66 -7.65
N SER A 71 -22.57 12.04 -8.52
CA SER A 71 -22.63 13.38 -9.13
C SER A 71 -22.93 14.48 -8.11
N GLU A 72 -23.77 14.19 -7.12
CA GLU A 72 -24.12 15.17 -6.08
C GLU A 72 -22.96 15.39 -5.11
N TRP A 73 -22.31 14.32 -4.67
CA TRP A 73 -21.12 14.41 -3.82
C TRP A 73 -19.99 15.17 -4.50
N ASP A 74 -19.75 14.91 -5.79
CA ASP A 74 -18.76 15.65 -6.58
C ASP A 74 -19.09 17.14 -6.65
N GLN A 75 -20.31 17.52 -7.02
CA GLN A 75 -20.70 18.94 -7.15
C GLN A 75 -20.64 19.70 -5.82
N LYS A 76 -20.90 19.02 -4.70
CA LYS A 76 -20.87 19.62 -3.36
C LYS A 76 -19.51 19.53 -2.67
N HIS A 77 -18.55 18.79 -3.24
CA HIS A 77 -17.32 18.38 -2.56
C HIS A 77 -17.59 17.75 -1.19
N GLU A 78 -18.63 16.92 -1.12
CA GLU A 78 -19.11 16.32 0.13
C GLU A 78 -18.45 14.96 0.36
N PHE A 79 -17.95 14.72 1.58
CA PHE A 79 -17.44 13.41 1.96
C PHE A 79 -18.61 12.44 2.14
N PRO A 80 -18.61 11.27 1.47
CA PRO A 80 -19.76 10.36 1.44
C PRO A 80 -19.81 9.47 2.71
N THR A 81 -19.97 10.07 3.89
CA THR A 81 -19.92 9.39 5.20
C THR A 81 -20.72 8.10 5.22
N GLN A 82 -22.00 8.14 4.84
CA GLN A 82 -22.88 6.97 4.89
C GLN A 82 -22.41 5.84 3.95
N ALA A 83 -21.83 6.18 2.81
CA ALA A 83 -21.28 5.19 1.90
C ALA A 83 -20.04 4.51 2.49
N ILE A 84 -19.17 5.27 3.17
CA ILE A 84 -17.98 4.73 3.83
C ILE A 84 -18.36 3.85 5.04
N ALA A 85 -19.38 4.22 5.80
CA ALA A 85 -19.92 3.38 6.87
C ALA A 85 -20.43 2.05 6.33
N ALA A 86 -21.21 2.07 5.23
CA ALA A 86 -21.66 0.85 4.58
C ALA A 86 -20.52 0.00 4.01
N LEU A 87 -19.45 0.61 3.48
CA LEU A 87 -18.23 -0.10 3.09
C LEU A 87 -17.59 -0.84 4.27
N SER A 88 -17.59 -0.22 5.45
CA SER A 88 -17.10 -0.84 6.69
C SER A 88 -17.95 -2.05 7.08
N ASP A 89 -19.28 -1.91 7.09
CA ASP A 89 -20.21 -3.02 7.37
C ASP A 89 -20.04 -4.22 6.42
N LEU A 90 -19.66 -3.95 5.17
CA LEU A 90 -19.35 -4.96 4.15
C LEU A 90 -17.94 -5.57 4.29
N GLY A 91 -17.12 -5.10 5.24
CA GLY A 91 -15.73 -5.56 5.44
C GLY A 91 -14.72 -4.99 4.44
N LEU A 92 -15.09 -3.96 3.67
CA LEU A 92 -14.24 -3.42 2.60
C LEU A 92 -13.18 -2.44 3.11
N MET A 93 -13.31 -1.92 4.33
CA MET A 93 -12.34 -0.97 4.92
C MET A 93 -11.14 -1.65 5.60
N GLY A 94 -11.23 -2.92 5.96
CA GLY A 94 -10.15 -3.75 6.49
C GLY A 94 -9.96 -5.03 5.70
N ILE A 95 -10.13 -4.97 4.37
CA ILE A 95 -10.41 -6.16 3.55
C ILE A 95 -9.28 -7.19 3.54
N ASN A 96 -8.02 -6.74 3.53
CA ASN A 96 -6.83 -7.60 3.57
C ASN A 96 -6.25 -7.76 4.98
N THR A 97 -6.87 -7.12 5.98
CA THR A 97 -6.44 -7.25 7.37
C THR A 97 -6.89 -8.61 7.92
N PRO A 98 -6.02 -9.38 8.60
CA PRO A 98 -6.37 -10.67 9.17
C PRO A 98 -7.57 -10.60 10.11
N GLU A 99 -8.38 -11.66 10.12
CA GLU A 99 -9.56 -11.76 11.00
C GLU A 99 -9.20 -11.62 12.48
N GLU A 100 -8.04 -12.12 12.90
CA GLU A 100 -7.52 -11.99 14.27
C GLU A 100 -7.30 -10.54 14.70
N ASN A 101 -7.09 -9.64 13.74
CA ASN A 101 -6.97 -8.20 13.97
C ASN A 101 -8.27 -7.45 13.64
N GLY A 102 -9.38 -8.18 13.42
CA GLY A 102 -10.69 -7.61 13.12
C GLY A 102 -10.88 -7.19 11.68
N GLY A 103 -10.11 -7.68 10.71
CA GLY A 103 -10.39 -7.46 9.28
C GLY A 103 -11.15 -8.61 8.62
N SER A 104 -11.29 -8.56 7.28
CA SER A 104 -11.98 -9.61 6.52
C SER A 104 -11.09 -10.76 6.06
N GLY A 105 -9.76 -10.62 6.18
CA GLY A 105 -8.81 -11.69 5.84
C GLY A 105 -8.77 -12.08 4.36
N LEU A 106 -9.38 -11.29 3.47
CA LEU A 106 -9.43 -11.59 2.04
C LEU A 106 -8.10 -11.28 1.35
N ASP A 107 -7.92 -11.82 0.16
CA ASP A 107 -6.67 -11.69 -0.59
C ASP A 107 -6.58 -10.42 -1.44
N ALA A 108 -5.37 -10.16 -1.97
CA ALA A 108 -5.10 -8.98 -2.80
C ALA A 108 -5.93 -8.97 -4.11
N LEU A 109 -6.32 -10.14 -4.63
CA LEU A 109 -7.17 -10.23 -5.81
C LEU A 109 -8.58 -9.74 -5.49
N SER A 110 -9.15 -10.18 -4.36
CA SER A 110 -10.46 -9.76 -3.88
C SER A 110 -10.48 -8.25 -3.59
N TYR A 111 -9.41 -7.70 -3.02
CA TYR A 111 -9.24 -6.26 -2.87
C TYR A 111 -9.20 -5.51 -4.21
N ALA A 112 -8.43 -6.00 -5.19
CA ALA A 112 -8.35 -5.37 -6.50
C ALA A 112 -9.71 -5.34 -7.21
N ILE A 113 -10.48 -6.43 -7.12
CA ILE A 113 -11.83 -6.54 -7.66
C ILE A 113 -12.82 -5.62 -6.95
N ALA A 114 -12.78 -5.58 -5.61
CA ALA A 114 -13.61 -4.65 -4.83
C ALA A 114 -13.30 -3.19 -5.21
N MET A 115 -12.03 -2.82 -5.27
CA MET A 115 -11.59 -1.49 -5.70
C MET A 115 -12.11 -1.11 -7.09
N GLU A 116 -12.05 -2.03 -8.06
CA GLU A 116 -12.54 -1.81 -9.42
C GLU A 116 -14.05 -1.50 -9.41
N GLU A 117 -14.85 -2.35 -8.76
CA GLU A 117 -16.31 -2.19 -8.75
C GLU A 117 -16.78 -0.97 -7.94
N ILE A 118 -16.18 -0.71 -6.77
CA ILE A 118 -16.47 0.49 -5.98
C ILE A 118 -16.11 1.76 -6.77
N SER A 119 -14.94 1.80 -7.40
CA SER A 119 -14.51 2.94 -8.21
C SER A 119 -15.37 3.15 -9.45
N ARG A 120 -15.95 2.08 -10.00
CA ARG A 120 -16.93 2.16 -11.10
C ARG A 120 -18.19 2.92 -10.69
N GLY A 121 -18.63 2.76 -9.44
CA GLY A 121 -19.77 3.52 -8.89
C GLY A 121 -19.39 4.96 -8.53
N CYS A 122 -18.29 5.15 -7.79
CA CYS A 122 -17.76 6.46 -7.44
C CYS A 122 -16.24 6.40 -7.23
N ALA A 123 -15.47 7.07 -8.09
CA ALA A 123 -14.02 7.10 -8.00
C ALA A 123 -13.50 7.72 -6.68
N SER A 124 -14.20 8.71 -6.13
CA SER A 124 -13.85 9.33 -4.84
C SER A 124 -13.98 8.34 -3.68
N VAL A 125 -15.05 7.54 -3.64
CA VAL A 125 -15.20 6.47 -2.65
C VAL A 125 -14.10 5.42 -2.82
N GLY A 126 -13.80 5.04 -4.07
CA GLY A 126 -12.71 4.12 -4.38
C GLY A 126 -11.35 4.60 -3.85
N VAL A 127 -11.00 5.88 -4.02
CA VAL A 127 -9.72 6.41 -3.51
C VAL A 127 -9.70 6.56 -1.98
N ILE A 128 -10.85 6.85 -1.34
CA ILE A 128 -10.96 6.87 0.13
C ILE A 128 -10.68 5.47 0.69
N MET A 129 -11.34 4.43 0.15
CA MET A 129 -11.12 3.03 0.50
C MET A 129 -9.66 2.61 0.24
N SER A 130 -9.09 3.02 -0.89
CA SER A 130 -7.72 2.67 -1.28
C SER A 130 -6.68 3.28 -0.35
N ALA A 131 -6.80 4.58 -0.07
CA ALA A 131 -5.89 5.28 0.83
C ALA A 131 -5.93 4.68 2.24
N HIS A 132 -7.12 4.31 2.71
CA HIS A 132 -7.28 3.65 4.00
C HIS A 132 -6.62 2.25 4.00
N ASN A 133 -7.03 1.34 3.11
CA ASN A 133 -6.53 -0.05 3.13
C ASN A 133 -5.03 -0.15 2.79
N SER A 134 -4.60 0.47 1.69
CA SER A 134 -3.25 0.25 1.17
C SER A 134 -2.20 1.21 1.72
N LEU A 135 -2.60 2.45 2.03
CA LEU A 135 -1.63 3.47 2.47
C LEU A 135 -1.65 3.67 3.98
N TYR A 136 -2.75 3.41 4.68
CA TYR A 136 -2.77 3.44 6.13
C TYR A 136 -2.63 2.04 6.74
N MET A 137 -3.58 1.13 6.50
CA MET A 137 -3.63 -0.18 7.19
C MET A 137 -2.40 -1.03 6.88
N TYR A 138 -2.02 -1.15 5.61
CA TYR A 138 -0.89 -2.00 5.21
C TYR A 138 0.45 -1.64 5.88
N PRO A 139 0.96 -0.40 5.84
CA PRO A 139 2.22 -0.10 6.52
C PRO A 139 2.15 -0.24 8.04
N VAL A 140 1.00 0.05 8.67
CA VAL A 140 0.82 -0.22 10.11
C VAL A 140 0.94 -1.72 10.37
N GLN A 141 0.26 -2.56 9.58
CA GLN A 141 0.26 -4.02 9.73
C GLN A 141 1.63 -4.65 9.41
N ALA A 142 2.36 -4.11 8.44
CA ALA A 142 3.62 -4.67 7.97
C ALA A 142 4.81 -4.29 8.85
N PHE A 143 4.76 -3.12 9.50
CA PHE A 143 5.91 -2.54 10.19
C PHE A 143 5.63 -2.13 11.65
N GLY A 144 4.39 -2.25 12.12
CA GLY A 144 3.99 -1.97 13.49
C GLY A 144 4.43 -3.05 14.47
N THR A 145 4.53 -2.67 15.75
CA THR A 145 4.63 -3.63 16.85
C THR A 145 3.25 -4.24 17.16
N PRO A 146 3.18 -5.36 17.90
CA PRO A 146 1.90 -5.92 18.34
C PRO A 146 1.02 -4.89 19.07
N GLU A 147 1.60 -4.07 19.94
CA GLU A 147 0.87 -3.01 20.66
C GLU A 147 0.31 -1.97 19.69
N GLN A 148 1.04 -1.65 18.62
CA GLN A 148 0.56 -0.74 17.58
C GLN A 148 -0.53 -1.38 16.71
N HIS A 149 -0.56 -2.70 16.54
CA HIS A 149 -1.66 -3.36 15.85
C HIS A 149 -2.96 -3.25 16.66
N ASP A 150 -2.89 -3.52 17.97
CA ASP A 150 -4.05 -3.41 18.86
C ASP A 150 -4.63 -1.99 18.85
N GLU A 151 -3.77 -0.96 18.83
CA GLU A 151 -4.18 0.44 18.88
C GLU A 151 -4.57 1.01 17.50
N TRP A 152 -3.89 0.62 16.41
CA TRP A 152 -3.98 1.32 15.12
C TRP A 152 -4.48 0.46 13.95
N ILE A 153 -4.63 -0.86 14.12
CA ILE A 153 -5.26 -1.75 13.12
C ILE A 153 -6.67 -2.11 13.54
N THR A 154 -6.84 -2.72 14.72
CA THR A 154 -8.14 -3.27 15.14
C THR A 154 -9.28 -2.25 15.10
N PRO A 155 -9.13 -1.02 15.62
CA PRO A 155 -10.21 -0.03 15.53
C PRO A 155 -10.42 0.54 14.12
N PHE A 156 -9.43 0.43 13.23
CA PHE A 156 -9.48 0.95 11.85
C PHE A 156 -9.96 -0.10 10.83
N ALA A 157 -9.96 -1.38 11.18
CA ALA A 157 -10.45 -2.44 10.29
C ALA A 157 -11.98 -2.36 10.05
N PHE A 158 -12.73 -1.82 11.02
CA PHE A 158 -14.16 -1.51 10.92
C PHE A 158 -14.45 -0.05 11.37
N PRO A 159 -14.17 0.96 10.52
CA PRO A 159 -14.53 2.35 10.79
C PRO A 159 -16.05 2.50 10.99
N SER A 160 -16.50 3.36 11.91
CA SER A 160 -17.94 3.53 12.20
C SER A 160 -18.34 4.99 12.36
N ASP A 161 -19.61 5.32 12.11
CA ASP A 161 -20.18 6.66 12.28
C ASP A 161 -20.96 6.85 13.61
N ASP A 162 -20.74 5.94 14.57
CA ASP A 162 -21.57 5.79 15.79
C ASP A 162 -21.35 6.88 16.87
N ASP A 163 -20.51 7.89 16.61
CA ASP A 163 -20.34 9.00 17.56
C ASP A 163 -21.45 10.08 17.43
N GLY A 164 -22.38 9.90 16.49
CA GLY A 164 -23.50 10.80 16.25
C GLY A 164 -23.10 12.17 15.70
N CYS A 165 -21.83 12.37 15.31
CA CYS A 165 -21.34 13.63 14.77
C CYS A 165 -21.42 13.72 13.23
N GLY A 166 -21.84 12.63 12.58
CA GLY A 166 -21.95 12.53 11.12
C GLY A 166 -20.59 12.38 10.42
N LYS A 167 -19.58 11.88 11.14
CA LYS A 167 -18.25 11.57 10.60
C LYS A 167 -17.93 10.09 10.77
N ILE A 168 -17.05 9.58 9.92
CA ILE A 168 -16.44 8.27 10.10
C ILE A 168 -15.34 8.39 11.16
N ASN A 169 -15.40 7.54 12.17
CA ASN A 169 -14.33 7.31 13.12
C ASN A 169 -13.36 6.28 12.57
N ASN A 170 -12.09 6.42 12.95
CA ASN A 170 -11.00 5.51 12.61
C ASN A 170 -10.79 5.39 11.11
N ILE A 171 -10.73 6.53 10.41
CA ILE A 171 -10.21 6.57 9.03
C ILE A 171 -8.76 7.08 9.03
N GLY A 172 -7.89 6.42 8.26
CA GLY A 172 -6.48 6.75 8.17
C GLY A 172 -6.12 7.57 6.93
N CYS A 173 -4.98 8.26 7.01
CA CYS A 173 -4.33 8.92 5.88
C CYS A 173 -2.81 8.65 5.81
N PHE A 174 -2.19 9.00 4.68
CA PHE A 174 -0.79 8.70 4.40
C PHE A 174 -0.02 9.95 3.98
N CYS A 175 0.99 10.29 4.78
CA CYS A 175 1.66 11.58 4.78
C CYS A 175 3.10 11.49 4.25
N LEU A 176 3.24 11.35 2.93
CA LEU A 176 4.55 11.28 2.26
C LEU A 176 4.93 12.59 1.57
N SER A 177 4.18 12.98 0.55
CA SER A 177 4.44 14.14 -0.31
C SER A 177 4.45 15.47 0.46
N GLU A 178 5.28 16.40 0.00
CA GLU A 178 5.38 17.75 0.55
C GLU A 178 5.32 18.78 -0.59
N PRO A 179 5.09 20.08 -0.30
CA PRO A 179 5.00 21.11 -1.34
C PRO A 179 6.22 21.17 -2.28
N GLY A 180 7.41 20.83 -1.77
CA GLY A 180 8.66 20.83 -2.53
C GLY A 180 9.03 19.49 -3.18
N ASN A 181 8.34 18.39 -2.84
CA ASN A 181 8.70 17.04 -3.28
C ASN A 181 7.48 16.12 -3.37
N GLY A 182 7.14 15.73 -4.61
CA GLY A 182 6.20 14.66 -4.93
C GLY A 182 6.92 13.46 -5.54
N SER A 183 7.35 13.59 -6.80
CA SER A 183 8.08 12.52 -7.50
C SER A 183 9.44 12.20 -6.85
N ASP A 184 10.13 13.20 -6.28
CA ASP A 184 11.36 13.00 -5.50
C ASP A 184 11.04 12.77 -4.01
N ALA A 185 10.26 11.74 -3.72
CA ALA A 185 9.77 11.47 -2.36
C ALA A 185 10.89 11.35 -1.32
N GLY A 186 12.07 10.86 -1.71
CA GLY A 186 13.24 10.70 -0.84
C GLY A 186 13.92 12.00 -0.39
N ALA A 187 13.51 13.16 -0.93
CA ALA A 187 14.01 14.48 -0.58
C ALA A 187 13.14 15.20 0.49
N ALA A 188 12.47 14.43 1.35
CA ALA A 188 11.60 14.97 2.40
C ALA A 188 12.32 15.99 3.30
N SER A 189 11.65 17.11 3.55
CA SER A 189 12.10 18.18 4.43
C SER A 189 11.52 18.08 5.84
N THR A 190 10.39 17.37 6.01
CA THR A 190 9.80 17.09 7.33
C THR A 190 10.78 16.30 8.19
N MET A 191 11.09 16.86 9.37
CA MET A 191 12.08 16.33 10.30
C MET A 191 11.40 15.70 11.50
N ALA A 192 11.92 14.55 11.95
CA ALA A 192 11.62 13.96 13.25
C ALA A 192 12.88 14.00 14.13
N VAL A 193 12.82 14.71 15.25
CA VAL A 193 13.92 14.81 16.22
C VAL A 193 13.51 14.08 17.49
N LYS A 194 14.36 13.17 17.98
CA LYS A 194 14.11 12.47 19.24
C LYS A 194 14.29 13.43 20.42
N ASP A 195 13.32 13.49 21.32
CA ASP A 195 13.38 14.25 22.56
C ASP A 195 12.95 13.35 23.73
N GLY A 196 13.93 12.79 24.45
CA GLY A 196 13.66 11.79 25.49
C GLY A 196 13.03 10.51 24.93
N ASP A 197 11.81 10.22 25.40
CA ASP A 197 10.99 9.08 24.97
C ASP A 197 10.05 9.44 23.81
N ASP A 198 9.97 10.73 23.43
CA ASP A 198 9.07 11.27 22.42
C ASP A 198 9.81 11.67 21.12
N TRP A 199 9.02 11.97 20.09
CA TRP A 199 9.49 12.52 18.82
C TRP A 199 8.83 13.86 18.51
N ILE A 200 9.66 14.86 18.19
CA ILE A 200 9.20 16.16 17.71
C ILE A 200 9.21 16.12 16.18
N ILE A 201 8.03 16.14 15.57
CA ILE A 201 7.86 16.19 14.12
C ILE A 201 7.59 17.63 13.68
N ASN A 202 8.38 18.14 12.74
CA ASN A 202 8.20 19.49 12.20
C ASN A 202 8.35 19.49 10.67
N GLY A 203 7.34 19.99 9.97
CA GLY A 203 7.33 20.08 8.51
C GLY A 203 5.95 20.41 7.96
N THR A 204 5.79 20.22 6.65
CA THR A 204 4.52 20.41 5.97
C THR A 204 4.33 19.30 4.97
N LYS A 205 3.21 18.59 5.08
CA LYS A 205 2.76 17.59 4.12
C LYS A 205 1.74 18.20 3.18
N ALA A 206 1.63 17.67 1.97
CA ALA A 206 0.75 18.21 0.94
C ALA A 206 0.08 17.09 0.14
N TRP A 207 -1.15 17.35 -0.30
CA TRP A 207 -1.96 16.45 -1.14
C TRP A 207 -2.35 15.14 -0.42
N ILE A 208 -2.68 15.26 0.87
CA ILE A 208 -2.95 14.11 1.72
C ILE A 208 -4.45 13.77 1.64
N THR A 209 -4.77 12.75 0.85
CA THR A 209 -6.13 12.18 0.77
C THR A 209 -6.60 11.75 2.16
N ASN A 210 -7.88 11.96 2.46
CA ASN A 210 -8.55 11.75 3.76
C ASN A 210 -8.08 12.65 4.91
N ALA A 211 -7.10 13.54 4.74
CA ALA A 211 -6.52 14.25 5.88
C ALA A 211 -7.50 15.12 6.68
N TYR A 212 -8.60 15.58 6.07
CA TYR A 212 -9.60 16.39 6.77
C TYR A 212 -10.53 15.53 7.64
N GLU A 213 -10.74 14.28 7.24
CA GLU A 213 -11.60 13.31 7.93
C GLU A 213 -10.81 12.35 8.83
N ALA A 214 -9.50 12.19 8.60
CA ALA A 214 -8.68 11.19 9.25
C ALA A 214 -8.53 11.41 10.76
N ASN A 215 -8.61 10.30 11.49
CA ASN A 215 -8.31 10.23 12.91
C ASN A 215 -6.90 9.72 13.17
N ALA A 216 -6.28 9.09 12.17
CA ALA A 216 -4.87 8.76 12.24
C ALA A 216 -4.09 8.96 10.93
N ALA A 217 -2.78 9.12 11.05
CA ALA A 217 -1.88 9.36 9.93
C ALA A 217 -0.60 8.54 10.02
N VAL A 218 -0.18 7.97 8.89
CA VAL A 218 1.16 7.39 8.69
C VAL A 218 2.07 8.51 8.16
N VAL A 219 2.91 9.07 9.03
CA VAL A 219 3.76 10.22 8.68
C VAL A 219 5.20 9.80 8.38
N PHE A 220 5.68 10.18 7.19
CA PHE A 220 7.07 9.99 6.78
C PHE A 220 7.91 11.22 7.12
N ALA A 221 8.93 11.04 7.93
CA ALA A 221 9.87 12.10 8.28
C ALA A 221 11.31 11.58 8.18
N THR A 222 12.25 12.47 7.89
CA THR A 222 13.68 12.16 8.00
C THR A 222 14.15 12.44 9.43
N THR A 223 15.04 11.60 9.97
CA THR A 223 15.77 11.90 11.21
C THR A 223 17.16 12.49 10.94
N ASP A 224 17.60 12.50 9.68
CA ASP A 224 18.86 13.07 9.23
C ASP A 224 18.80 13.36 7.72
N LYS A 225 18.83 14.66 7.36
CA LYS A 225 18.78 15.12 5.96
C LYS A 225 19.95 14.65 5.11
N SER A 226 21.04 14.19 5.72
CA SER A 226 22.17 13.60 5.00
C SER A 226 21.87 12.18 4.49
N LEU A 227 20.94 11.47 5.14
CA LEU A 227 20.50 10.13 4.77
C LEU A 227 19.42 10.23 3.69
N LYS A 228 19.83 10.22 2.43
CA LYS A 228 18.90 10.16 1.29
C LYS A 228 18.18 8.81 1.28
N TYR A 229 16.86 8.82 1.09
CA TYR A 229 15.99 7.63 0.96
C TYR A 229 15.81 6.77 2.22
N VAL A 230 16.21 7.25 3.40
CA VAL A 230 15.95 6.55 4.67
C VAL A 230 14.84 7.29 5.40
N PHE A 231 13.63 6.73 5.34
CA PHE A 231 12.55 7.08 6.26
C PHE A 231 12.75 6.25 7.51
N SER A 232 13.26 6.87 8.56
CA SER A 232 13.61 6.22 9.82
C SER A 232 12.42 6.13 10.77
N MET A 233 11.29 6.75 10.43
CA MET A 233 10.11 6.77 11.26
C MET A 233 8.82 6.72 10.45
N ILE A 234 8.00 5.74 10.79
CA ILE A 234 6.56 5.80 10.63
C ILE A 234 6.03 6.15 12.02
N HIS A 235 5.44 7.34 12.15
CA HIS A 235 4.69 7.67 13.36
C HIS A 235 3.20 7.52 13.03
N PHE A 236 2.49 6.80 13.90
CA PHE A 236 1.04 6.69 13.90
C PHE A 236 0.55 7.73 14.90
N VAL A 237 -0.17 8.73 14.41
CA VAL A 237 -0.75 9.83 15.19
C VAL A 237 -2.21 9.83 14.94
#